data_AF-A0A2A5QRK8-F1
#
_entry.id   AF-A0A2A5QRK8-F1
#
_cell.length_a   1.000
_cell.length_b   1.000
_cell.length_c   1.000
_cell.angle_alpha   90.00
_cell.angle_beta   90.00
_cell.angle_gamma   90.00
#
_symmetry.space_group_name_H-M   'P 1'
#
loop_
_entity.id
_entity.type
_entity.pdbx_description
1 polymer ?
#
loop_
_entity_poly.entity_id
_entity_poly.type
_entity_poly.pdbx_seq_one_letter_code
_entity_poly.pdbx_strand_id
1 'polypeptide(L)'
;MSVDRDDRDLEAELASDAAGQRGIPFDAICTGCQRTRVKRAQPEDVGQHPQIDPMSLDASECTSFKHVCHRCQKATFWNPLAVLSGLSASEDGGDDDT
;
A
#
# COMPACT_ATOMS: atom_id res chain seq x y z
N MET A 1 23.47 8.31 -5.58
CA MET A 1 22.39 7.88 -6.51
C MET A 1 21.53 6.91 -5.73
N SER A 2 20.20 6.99 -5.92
CA SER A 2 19.11 6.37 -5.11
C SER A 2 18.62 7.29 -3.99
N VAL A 3 17.77 8.25 -4.36
CA VAL A 3 17.10 9.15 -3.41
C VAL A 3 15.70 8.59 -3.06
N ASP A 4 15.37 8.58 -1.77
CA ASP A 4 14.01 8.69 -1.19
C ASP A 4 13.03 7.49 -1.14
N ARG A 5 13.50 6.25 -0.92
CA ARG A 5 12.63 5.21 -0.31
C ARG A 5 12.94 4.95 1.16
N ASP A 6 14.19 5.14 1.59
CA ASP A 6 14.65 4.83 2.95
C ASP A 6 14.19 5.83 4.04
N ASP A 7 13.87 7.08 3.68
CA ASP A 7 13.48 8.12 4.65
C ASP A 7 11.96 8.12 4.96
N ARG A 8 11.16 7.39 4.19
CA ARG A 8 9.70 7.33 4.39
C ARG A 8 9.35 6.21 5.36
N ASP A 9 8.79 6.60 6.51
CA ASP A 9 8.26 5.65 7.50
C ASP A 9 6.95 5.01 7.01
N LEU A 10 7.09 3.93 6.24
CA LEU A 10 5.96 3.21 5.62
C LEU A 10 5.00 2.64 6.66
N GLU A 11 5.50 2.29 7.84
CA GLU A 11 4.70 1.80 8.97
C GLU A 11 3.78 2.90 9.53
N ALA A 12 4.32 4.10 9.78
CA ALA A 12 3.53 5.26 10.20
C ALA A 12 2.56 5.72 9.11
N GLU A 13 2.96 5.62 7.83
CA GLU A 13 2.06 5.87 6.71
C GLU A 13 0.88 4.89 6.73
N LEU A 14 1.17 3.60 6.95
CA LEU A 14 0.21 2.51 6.99
C LEU A 14 -0.74 2.61 8.20
N ALA A 15 -0.23 3.07 9.34
CA ALA A 15 -0.98 3.32 10.57
C ALA A 15 -1.84 4.60 10.50
N SER A 16 -1.55 5.50 9.56
CA SER A 16 -2.31 6.72 9.37
C SER A 16 -3.66 6.45 8.70
N ASP A 17 -4.73 7.12 9.15
CA ASP A 17 -6.06 7.03 8.53
C ASP A 17 -6.05 7.37 7.02
N ALA A 18 -5.10 8.20 6.60
CA ALA A 18 -4.90 8.54 5.19
C ALA A 18 -4.55 7.34 4.29
N ALA A 19 -4.01 6.24 4.84
CA ALA A 19 -3.80 5.00 4.10
C ALA A 19 -5.10 4.23 3.85
N GLY A 20 -6.20 4.56 4.54
CA GLY A 20 -7.42 3.78 4.53
C GLY A 20 -7.36 2.65 5.57
N GLN A 21 -8.54 2.16 5.96
CA GLN A 21 -8.68 1.28 7.14
C GLN A 21 -8.75 -0.22 6.79
N ARG A 22 -9.02 -0.57 5.52
CA ARG A 22 -9.26 -1.97 5.11
C ARG A 22 -8.65 -2.25 3.74
N GLY A 23 -8.25 -3.50 3.51
CA GLY A 23 -7.67 -3.97 2.25
C GLY A 23 -6.16 -4.19 2.32
N ILE A 24 -5.61 -4.57 1.17
CA ILE A 24 -4.19 -4.85 0.99
C ILE A 24 -3.43 -3.52 0.94
N PRO A 25 -2.34 -3.36 1.71
CA PRO A 25 -1.53 -2.15 1.66
C PRO A 25 -0.61 -2.15 0.44
N PHE A 26 -0.57 -1.01 -0.25
CA PHE A 26 0.27 -0.76 -1.42
C PHE A 26 1.06 0.53 -1.21
N ASP A 27 2.34 0.54 -1.58
CA ASP A 27 3.04 1.80 -1.88
C ASP A 27 2.56 2.23 -3.27
N ALA A 28 1.79 3.32 -3.34
CA ALA A 28 1.14 3.74 -4.57
C ALA A 28 1.46 5.20 -4.88
N ILE A 29 1.55 5.52 -6.17
CA ILE A 29 1.80 6.88 -6.65
C ILE A 29 0.52 7.53 -7.17
N CYS A 30 0.24 8.73 -6.69
CA CYS A 30 -0.88 9.54 -7.18
C CYS A 30 -0.61 9.98 -8.63
N THR A 31 -1.51 9.67 -9.55
CA THR A 31 -1.36 10.07 -10.97
C THR A 31 -1.45 11.59 -11.18
N GLY A 32 -2.12 12.31 -10.27
CA GLY A 32 -2.30 13.76 -10.35
C GLY A 32 -1.12 14.59 -9.83
N CYS A 33 -0.55 14.25 -8.67
CA CYS A 33 0.55 15.00 -8.05
C CYS A 33 1.87 14.24 -7.97
N GLN A 34 1.92 13.01 -8.50
CA GLN A 34 3.11 12.15 -8.53
C GLN A 34 3.71 11.89 -7.14
N ARG A 35 2.90 12.01 -6.09
CA ARG A 35 3.34 11.73 -4.73
C ARG A 35 3.05 10.28 -4.38
N THR A 36 4.08 9.60 -3.88
CA THR A 36 3.98 8.23 -3.39
C THR A 36 3.58 8.22 -1.92
N ARG A 37 2.60 7.41 -1.58
CA ARG A 37 2.08 7.22 -0.22
C ARG A 37 1.54 5.80 -0.09
N VAL A 38 1.57 5.27 1.13
CA VAL A 38 0.89 4.00 1.44
C VAL A 38 -0.63 4.19 1.34
N LYS A 39 -1.29 3.25 0.67
CA LYS A 39 -2.74 3.21 0.46
C LYS A 39 -3.22 1.78 0.52
N ARG A 40 -4.37 1.57 1.16
CA ARG A 40 -5.06 0.29 1.20
C ARG A 40 -6.17 0.28 0.16
N ALA A 41 -6.27 -0.83 -0.55
CA ALA A 41 -7.34 -1.07 -1.51
C ALA A 41 -7.83 -2.51 -1.36
N GLN A 42 -9.12 -2.75 -1.65
CA GLN A 42 -9.59 -4.13 -1.74
C GLN A 42 -9.00 -4.78 -3.00
N PRO A 43 -8.83 -6.10 -3.02
CA PRO A 43 -8.38 -6.81 -4.22
C PRO A 43 -9.26 -6.48 -5.45
N GLU A 44 -10.57 -6.41 -5.26
CA GLU A 44 -11.53 -6.07 -6.31
C GLU A 44 -11.30 -4.67 -6.90
N ASP A 45 -10.89 -3.69 -6.10
CA ASP A 45 -10.61 -2.31 -6.55
C ASP A 45 -9.36 -2.23 -7.43
N VAL A 46 -8.43 -3.18 -7.26
CA VAL A 46 -7.20 -3.29 -8.07
C VAL A 46 -7.33 -4.34 -9.18
N GLY A 47 -8.54 -4.84 -9.44
CA GLY A 47 -8.80 -5.80 -10.52
C GLY A 47 -8.34 -7.22 -10.21
N GLN A 48 -8.18 -7.56 -8.93
CA GLN A 48 -7.75 -8.85 -8.43
C GLN A 48 -8.91 -9.63 -7.80
N HIS A 49 -8.72 -10.94 -7.63
CA HIS A 49 -9.74 -11.79 -7.01
C HIS A 49 -9.92 -11.42 -5.52
N PRO A 50 -11.15 -11.33 -4.98
CA PRO A 50 -11.39 -10.92 -3.58
C PRO A 50 -10.77 -11.86 -2.53
N GLN A 51 -10.45 -13.09 -2.91
CA GLN A 51 -9.80 -14.10 -2.06
C GLN A 51 -8.31 -14.28 -2.39
N ILE A 52 -7.72 -13.36 -3.16
CA ILE A 52 -6.30 -13.46 -3.50
C ILE A 52 -5.46 -13.37 -2.24
N ASP A 53 -4.42 -14.19 -2.20
CA ASP A 53 -3.41 -14.10 -1.15
C ASP A 53 -2.58 -12.82 -1.37
N PRO A 54 -2.53 -11.91 -0.39
CA PRO A 54 -1.81 -10.64 -0.54
C PRO A 54 -0.29 -10.80 -0.51
N MET A 55 0.26 -11.90 0.01
CA MET A 55 1.70 -12.19 -0.04
C MET A 55 2.12 -12.69 -1.44
N SER A 56 1.21 -13.34 -2.16
CA SER A 56 1.43 -13.80 -3.53
C SER A 56 1.10 -12.75 -4.60
N LEU A 57 0.65 -11.55 -4.21
CA LEU A 57 0.21 -10.52 -5.14
C LEU A 57 1.37 -9.59 -5.55
N ASP A 58 1.53 -9.42 -6.86
CA ASP A 58 2.48 -8.47 -7.45
C ASP A 58 1.80 -7.14 -7.82
N ALA A 59 2.47 -6.02 -7.51
CA ALA A 59 1.94 -4.69 -7.82
C ALA A 59 1.81 -4.44 -9.33
N SER A 60 2.62 -5.12 -10.14
CA SER A 60 2.55 -5.03 -11.61
C SER A 60 1.28 -5.69 -12.19
N GLU A 61 0.65 -6.59 -11.44
CA GLU A 61 -0.61 -7.22 -11.84
C GLU A 61 -1.82 -6.40 -11.37
N CYS A 62 -1.61 -5.43 -10.49
CA CYS A 62 -2.65 -4.58 -9.94
C CYS A 62 -2.95 -3.39 -10.86
N THR A 63 -4.24 -3.11 -11.06
CA THR A 63 -4.69 -1.92 -11.78
C THR A 63 -4.74 -0.70 -10.86
N SER A 64 -4.80 0.49 -11.47
CA SER A 64 -4.94 1.74 -10.73
C SER A 64 -6.28 1.80 -10.01
N PHE A 65 -6.26 2.12 -8.71
CA PHE A 65 -7.46 2.23 -7.88
C PHE A 65 -7.72 3.70 -7.51
N LYS A 66 -8.95 4.00 -7.11
CA LYS A 66 -9.36 5.37 -6.76
C LYS A 66 -9.26 5.60 -5.26
N HIS A 67 -8.48 6.60 -4.84
CA HIS A 67 -8.37 6.98 -3.42
C HIS A 67 -8.19 8.50 -3.26
N VAL A 68 -8.58 9.01 -2.10
CA VAL A 68 -8.36 10.43 -1.73
C VAL A 68 -6.87 10.75 -1.65
N CYS A 69 -6.49 11.84 -2.33
CA CYS A 69 -5.18 12.46 -2.20
C CYS A 69 -5.30 13.80 -1.49
N HIS A 70 -4.74 13.89 -0.27
CA HIS A 70 -4.75 15.12 0.53
C HIS A 70 -3.94 16.25 -0.12
N ARG A 71 -2.98 15.95 -1.01
CA ARG A 71 -2.28 17.02 -1.74
C ARG A 71 -3.13 17.58 -2.88
N CYS A 72 -3.87 16.72 -3.59
CA CYS A 72 -4.77 17.14 -4.67
C CYS A 72 -6.14 17.63 -4.16
N GLN A 73 -6.47 17.38 -2.89
CA GLN A 73 -7.76 17.68 -2.27
C GLN A 73 -8.95 17.05 -3.01
N LYS A 74 -8.73 15.89 -3.65
CA LYS A 74 -9.75 15.15 -4.39
C LYS A 74 -9.45 13.66 -4.43
N ALA A 75 -10.47 12.86 -4.77
CA ALA A 75 -10.28 11.48 -5.18
C ALA A 75 -9.54 11.44 -6.53
N THR A 76 -8.47 10.67 -6.58
CA THR A 76 -7.62 10.51 -7.77
C THR A 76 -7.28 9.05 -7.95
N PHE A 77 -6.78 8.69 -9.12
CA PHE A 77 -6.22 7.37 -9.35
C PHE A 77 -4.83 7.28 -8.75
N TRP A 78 -4.55 6.12 -8.17
CA TRP A 78 -3.27 5.75 -7.58
C TRP A 78 -2.78 4.49 -8.27
N ASN A 79 -1.55 4.54 -8.77
CA ASN A 79 -0.92 3.39 -9.41
C ASN A 79 -0.11 2.63 -8.36
N PRO A 80 -0.40 1.34 -8.11
CA PRO A 80 0.39 0.53 -7.20
C PRO A 80 1.81 0.38 -7.74
N LEU A 81 2.81 0.60 -6.88
CA LEU A 81 4.22 0.42 -7.19
C LEU A 81 4.81 -0.81 -6.49
N ALA A 82 4.35 -1.10 -5.28
CA ALA A 82 4.73 -2.27 -4.50
C ALA A 82 3.59 -2.71 -3.58
N VAL A 83 3.49 -4.02 -3.33
CA VAL A 83 2.57 -4.59 -2.34
C VAL A 83 3.31 -4.67 -1.01
N LEU A 84 2.70 -4.14 0.04
CA LEU A 84 3.31 -4.04 1.37
C LEU A 84 2.74 -5.10 2.33
N SER A 85 2.37 -6.27 1.81
CA SER A 85 1.71 -7.32 2.60
C SER A 85 2.57 -7.86 3.75
N GLY A 86 3.90 -7.71 3.66
CA GLY A 86 4.83 -8.06 4.75
C GLY A 86 4.79 -7.11 5.95
N LEU A 87 4.35 -5.85 5.79
CA LEU A 87 4.27 -4.88 6.89
C LEU A 87 3.04 -5.09 7.80
N SER A 88 2.04 -5.86 7.34
CA SER A 88 0.88 -6.23 8.16
C SER A 88 1.10 -7.49 9.00
N ALA A 89 2.16 -8.25 8.74
CA ALA A 89 2.58 -9.34 9.60
C ALA A 89 3.44 -8.75 10.73
N SER A 90 2.78 -8.13 11.71
CA SER A 90 3.41 -7.99 13.01
C SER A 90 3.68 -9.40 13.53
N GLU A 91 4.94 -9.80 13.44
CA GLU A 91 5.64 -10.89 14.12
C GLU A 91 4.76 -11.62 15.15
N ASP A 92 4.22 -12.79 14.78
CA ASP A 92 3.69 -13.74 15.75
C ASP A 92 4.86 -14.57 16.28
N GLY A 93 5.28 -14.28 17.50
CA GLY A 93 6.03 -15.19 18.36
C GLY A 93 7.55 -15.06 18.33
N GLY A 94 8.09 -14.18 19.18
CA GLY A 94 9.37 -14.47 19.84
C GLY A 94 9.22 -15.66 20.81
N ASP A 95 10.38 -16.31 21.04
CA ASP A 95 10.70 -17.41 21.97
C ASP A 95 10.54 -18.86 21.47
N ASP A 96 11.64 -19.38 20.89
CA ASP A 96 12.19 -20.71 21.23
C ASP A 96 13.72 -20.68 20.97
N ASP A 97 14.47 -20.08 21.90
CA ASP A 97 15.91 -20.30 22.06
C ASP A 97 16.15 -20.96 23.43
N THR A 98 16.69 -22.18 23.36
CA THR A 98 17.27 -23.07 24.38
C THR A 98 16.43 -24.10 25.13
#